data_AF-A0A1I3KPW4-F1
#
_entry.id   AF-A0A1I3KPW4-F1
#
_cell.length_a   1.000
_cell.length_b   1.000
_cell.length_c   1.000
_cell.angle_alpha   90.00
_cell.angle_beta   90.00
_cell.angle_gamma   90.00
#
_symmetry.space_group_name_H-M   'P 1'
#
loop_
_entity.id
_entity.type
_entity.pdbx_description
1 polymer ?
#
loop_
_entity_poly.entity_id
_entity_poly.type
_entity_poly.pdbx_seq_one_letter_code
_entity_poly.pdbx_strand_id
1 'polypeptide(L)'
;MTFGFSYIGLIWLLMLLIPNFIWTKNQPKDYEKYAPNENKVLLALERCGEFIVTPLALIFSDFNFKGWNFWLTVLIISFLCMVLYEIYWIRYFKSEKTMKDFYRGILGIPVAGATLPVIAFFLLGIYGGNIMMLVGSCILGVGHIGIHLQHKKEVYQAPAKRKPAARITLGILKGFCLVLAVLVCGAFTFFIAGRNINQIKRAVSYKDGANEQLYLQLTNQKEYITIAGKSKENPIIISLHGGPGAPTTYIDYYWQDLLTNDFTIVCWDERGSGRSYYPNAAKDPDNKSLTFDKQLADLDALVDYLCDRFNQKQVIILGHSYGTMLGSRYSLKHPEKVSAYIGIGQCVNEKNYAGEVYSYEDALSIARSRGDDTTALKTAYKNFMTDMSLQNLFTLRKLVSPYHPQTVTKDLSVFAALTSPIAGIDDMRWYFMQIFNLNRFIELISPLEEYMNNFNALEAADNYQMPVLLISGSCDWICPVGLVKNYVENLTAPEVNLELIEGCGHTPQIQLPEEISQIIKDFLKG
;
A
#
# COMPACT_ATOMS: atom_id res chain seq x y z
N MET A 1 17.42 5.67 5.14
CA MET A 1 18.04 6.76 5.91
C MET A 1 18.95 7.51 4.96
N THR A 2 18.53 8.72 4.59
CA THR A 2 19.14 9.60 3.59
C THR A 2 19.74 10.79 4.32
N PHE A 3 21.07 10.90 4.30
CA PHE A 3 21.74 12.07 4.89
C PHE A 3 21.32 13.34 4.15
N GLY A 4 20.95 14.38 4.90
CA GLY A 4 20.51 15.66 4.38
C GLY A 4 19.83 16.49 5.44
N PHE A 5 19.77 17.80 5.24
CA PHE A 5 19.21 18.71 6.24
C PHE A 5 17.69 18.51 6.42
N SER A 6 17.24 18.40 7.67
CA SER A 6 15.81 18.40 7.99
C SER A 6 15.31 19.75 8.49
N TYR A 7 14.48 20.41 7.67
CA TYR A 7 13.78 21.61 8.12
C TYR A 7 12.63 21.29 9.09
N ILE A 8 11.99 20.12 8.96
CA ILE A 8 10.95 19.68 9.90
C ILE A 8 11.56 19.37 11.27
N GLY A 9 12.67 18.64 11.31
CA GLY A 9 13.40 18.39 12.55
C GLY A 9 13.90 19.68 13.20
N LEU A 10 14.36 20.67 12.40
CA LEU A 10 14.68 22.00 12.91
C LEU A 10 13.45 22.67 13.56
N ILE A 11 12.27 22.63 12.92
CA ILE A 11 11.04 23.20 13.49
C ILE A 11 10.72 22.55 14.85
N TRP A 12 10.81 21.22 14.97
CA TRP A 12 10.56 20.52 16.23
C TRP A 12 11.56 20.92 17.31
N LEU A 13 12.84 21.05 16.95
CA LEU A 13 13.86 21.54 17.87
C LEU A 13 13.63 22.99 18.27
N LEU A 14 13.17 23.87 17.37
CA LEU A 14 12.84 25.25 17.72
C LEU A 14 11.63 25.33 18.66
N MET A 15 10.57 24.56 18.38
CA MET A 15 9.42 24.42 19.28
C MET A 15 9.87 23.88 20.65
N LEU A 16 10.80 22.93 20.69
CA LEU A 16 11.35 22.45 21.96
C LEU A 16 12.21 23.52 22.67
N LEU A 17 13.14 24.16 21.97
CA LEU A 17 14.17 25.01 22.57
C LEU A 17 13.65 26.37 23.01
N ILE A 18 12.79 27.03 22.23
CA ILE A 18 12.35 28.40 22.48
C ILE A 18 11.66 28.53 23.85
N PRO A 19 10.66 27.71 24.21
CA PRO A 19 10.01 27.78 25.52
C PRO A 19 10.97 27.40 26.66
N ASN A 20 11.87 26.43 26.44
CA ASN A 20 12.88 26.06 27.43
C ASN A 20 13.86 27.21 27.72
N PHE A 21 14.27 27.97 26.70
CA PHE A 21 15.06 29.18 26.89
C PHE A 21 14.30 30.24 27.70
N ILE A 22 13.02 30.46 27.41
CA ILE A 22 12.17 31.39 28.19
C ILE A 22 12.03 30.90 29.65
N TRP A 23 11.92 29.59 29.84
CA TRP A 23 11.80 28.95 31.14
C TRP A 23 13.02 29.18 32.04
N THR A 24 14.23 29.32 31.50
CA THR A 24 15.44 29.63 32.30
C THR A 24 15.27 30.91 33.15
N LYS A 25 14.49 31.88 32.69
CA LYS A 25 14.16 33.12 33.42
C LYS A 25 12.84 33.06 34.19
N ASN A 26 12.11 31.95 34.07
CA ASN A 26 10.74 31.78 34.56
C ASN A 26 10.57 30.43 35.27
N GLN A 27 11.59 29.97 35.98
CA GLN A 27 11.58 28.69 36.67
C GLN A 27 10.51 28.62 37.77
N PRO A 28 10.06 27.42 38.17
CA PRO A 28 9.11 27.28 39.24
C PRO A 28 9.69 27.80 40.57
N LYS A 29 8.85 28.34 41.43
CA LYS A 29 9.24 28.65 42.82
C LYS A 29 9.81 27.40 43.50
N ASP A 30 10.94 27.54 44.19
CA ASP A 30 11.65 26.48 44.90
C ASP A 30 12.21 25.34 44.03
N TYR A 31 12.41 25.55 42.71
CA TYR A 31 12.94 24.52 41.80
C TYR A 31 14.26 23.88 42.28
N GLU A 32 15.17 24.69 42.84
CA GLU A 32 16.47 24.24 43.37
C GLU A 32 16.38 23.21 44.50
N LYS A 33 15.23 23.09 45.18
CA LYS A 33 15.03 22.07 46.23
C LYS A 33 14.83 20.65 45.68
N TYR A 34 14.45 20.52 44.41
CA TYR A 34 14.11 19.23 43.79
C TYR A 34 15.21 18.73 42.84
N ALA A 35 15.96 19.63 42.20
CA ALA A 35 17.05 19.30 41.28
C ALA A 35 18.19 18.40 41.85
N PRO A 36 18.56 18.43 43.15
CA PRO A 36 19.68 17.62 43.65
C PRO A 36 19.42 16.11 43.79
N ASN A 37 18.17 15.65 43.68
CA ASN A 37 17.75 14.28 44.02
C ASN A 37 17.42 13.39 42.81
N GLU A 38 17.91 13.74 41.62
CA GLU A 38 17.65 12.97 40.42
C GLU A 38 18.34 11.60 40.41
N ASN A 39 17.64 10.57 39.92
CA ASN A 39 18.22 9.25 39.74
C ASN A 39 19.31 9.28 38.66
N LYS A 40 20.55 9.00 39.04
CA LYS A 40 21.73 9.03 38.15
C LYS A 40 21.59 8.14 36.90
N VAL A 41 20.89 7.02 36.99
CA VAL A 41 20.65 6.13 35.83
C VAL A 41 19.67 6.77 34.85
N LEU A 42 18.57 7.34 35.36
CA LEU A 42 17.59 8.02 34.51
C LEU A 42 18.19 9.28 33.87
N LEU A 43 19.02 10.01 34.61
CA LEU A 43 19.75 11.17 34.10
C LEU A 43 20.74 10.76 33.00
N ALA A 44 21.50 9.67 33.19
CA ALA A 44 22.38 9.17 32.14
C ALA A 44 21.59 8.78 30.87
N LEU A 45 20.44 8.11 31.02
CA LEU A 45 19.58 7.75 29.89
C LEU A 45 19.00 8.98 29.18
N GLU A 46 18.56 10.00 29.93
CA GLU A 46 18.11 11.27 29.37
C GLU A 46 19.21 11.92 28.52
N ARG A 47 20.43 12.09 29.07
CA ARG A 47 21.55 12.73 28.34
C ARG A 47 21.98 11.94 27.11
N CYS A 48 22.02 10.61 27.22
CA CYS A 48 22.26 9.75 26.06
C CYS A 48 21.18 9.93 25.00
N GLY A 49 19.91 9.96 25.41
CA GLY A 49 18.77 10.19 24.52
C GLY A 49 18.82 11.55 23.81
N GLU A 50 19.11 12.63 24.54
CA GLU A 50 19.28 13.98 23.98
C GLU A 50 20.41 14.03 22.94
N PHE A 51 21.57 13.46 23.29
CA PHE A 51 22.72 13.41 22.39
C PHE A 51 22.45 12.63 21.10
N ILE A 52 21.55 11.64 21.14
CA ILE A 52 21.13 10.88 19.95
C ILE A 52 20.05 11.64 19.18
N VAL A 53 18.95 12.04 19.82
CA VAL A 53 17.76 12.59 19.15
C VAL A 53 18.05 13.93 18.50
N THR A 54 18.78 14.83 19.16
CA THR A 54 18.98 16.20 18.68
C THR A 54 19.76 16.28 17.36
N PRO A 55 20.93 15.63 17.20
CA PRO A 55 21.63 15.62 15.92
C PRO A 55 20.88 14.86 14.85
N LEU A 56 20.29 13.69 15.19
CA LEU A 56 19.55 12.89 14.23
C LEU A 56 18.41 13.69 13.61
N ALA A 57 17.68 14.48 14.41
CA ALA A 57 16.58 15.32 13.93
C ALA A 57 17.00 16.26 12.79
N LEU A 58 18.27 16.67 12.71
CA LEU A 58 18.74 17.64 11.70
C LEU A 58 19.41 16.99 10.48
N ILE A 59 20.04 15.82 10.63
CA ILE A 59 20.94 15.26 9.60
C ILE A 59 20.29 14.27 8.64
N PHE A 60 18.99 13.96 8.82
CA PHE A 60 18.24 13.09 7.90
C PHE A 60 17.11 13.84 7.19
N SER A 61 17.22 13.97 5.87
CA SER A 61 16.20 14.60 5.04
C SER A 61 14.91 13.77 4.98
N ASP A 62 14.96 12.51 5.45
CA ASP A 62 13.79 11.64 5.57
C ASP A 62 12.70 12.20 6.50
N PHE A 63 13.00 13.17 7.36
CA PHE A 63 12.00 13.81 8.22
C PHE A 63 11.26 14.95 7.52
N ASN A 64 11.71 15.37 6.33
CA ASN A 64 11.06 16.42 5.56
C ASN A 64 9.77 15.93 4.89
N PHE A 65 8.94 16.87 4.43
CA PHE A 65 7.68 16.56 3.78
C PHE A 65 7.92 15.76 2.49
N LYS A 66 7.51 14.48 2.49
CA LYS A 66 7.62 13.56 1.35
C LYS A 66 6.39 13.55 0.44
N GLY A 67 5.68 14.68 0.34
CA GLY A 67 4.40 14.73 -0.35
C GLY A 67 3.23 14.13 0.44
N TRP A 68 2.08 14.07 -0.22
CA TRP A 68 0.86 13.51 0.36
C TRP A 68 0.91 11.98 0.30
N ASN A 69 1.23 11.35 1.43
CA ASN A 69 1.23 9.90 1.58
C ASN A 69 0.61 9.52 2.93
N PHE A 70 0.28 8.24 3.11
CA PHE A 70 -0.34 7.72 4.33
C PHE A 70 0.42 8.15 5.61
N TRP A 71 1.75 8.16 5.55
CA TRP A 71 2.63 8.47 6.69
C TRP A 71 2.59 9.95 7.09
N LEU A 72 2.10 10.85 6.24
CA LEU A 72 1.86 12.24 6.60
C LEU A 72 0.93 12.35 7.82
N THR A 73 -0.01 11.43 8.00
CA THR A 73 -0.87 11.36 9.19
C THR A 73 -0.04 11.24 10.47
N VAL A 74 1.01 10.42 10.46
CA VAL A 74 1.92 10.27 11.60
C VAL A 74 2.66 11.57 11.89
N LEU A 75 3.15 12.25 10.85
CA LEU A 75 3.80 13.55 10.99
C LEU A 75 2.83 14.62 11.52
N ILE A 76 1.57 14.61 11.08
CA ILE A 76 0.52 15.51 11.61
C ILE A 76 0.27 15.24 13.09
N ILE A 77 0.15 13.97 13.50
CA ILE A 77 -0.03 13.62 14.92
C ILE A 77 1.21 14.06 15.74
N SER A 78 2.42 13.86 15.21
CA SER A 78 3.66 14.38 15.82
C SER A 78 3.61 15.90 16.00
N PHE A 79 3.15 16.63 14.99
CA PHE A 79 3.01 18.08 15.04
C PHE A 79 1.98 18.52 16.09
N LEU A 80 0.83 17.83 16.16
CA LEU A 80 -0.19 18.07 17.17
C LEU A 80 0.34 17.84 18.59
N CYS A 81 1.22 16.86 18.80
CA CYS A 81 1.91 16.69 20.08
C CYS A 81 2.78 17.91 20.43
N MET A 82 3.53 18.45 19.46
CA MET A 82 4.31 19.67 19.67
C MET A 82 3.44 20.91 19.91
N VAL A 83 2.30 21.05 19.22
CA VAL A 83 1.34 22.13 19.48
C VAL A 83 0.76 22.03 20.90
N LEU A 84 0.39 20.83 21.35
CA LEU A 84 -0.08 20.63 22.72
C LEU A 84 1.02 20.93 23.76
N TYR A 85 2.28 20.68 23.41
CA TYR A 85 3.44 21.04 24.23
C TYR A 85 3.60 22.57 24.35
N GLU A 86 3.45 23.31 23.26
CA GLU A 86 3.43 24.78 23.30
C GLU A 86 2.26 25.32 24.15
N ILE A 87 1.06 24.74 24.00
CA ILE A 87 -0.10 25.11 24.83
C ILE A 87 0.18 24.85 26.31
N TYR A 88 0.86 23.73 26.63
CA TYR A 88 1.31 23.43 27.98
C TYR A 88 2.22 24.55 28.52
N TRP A 89 3.19 25.01 27.74
CA TRP A 89 4.09 26.11 28.12
C TRP A 89 3.36 27.43 28.32
N ILE A 90 2.48 27.82 27.40
CA ILE A 90 1.66 29.05 27.52
C ILE A 90 0.87 29.02 28.83
N ARG A 91 0.26 27.87 29.14
CA ARG A 91 -0.49 27.69 30.40
C ARG A 91 0.41 27.80 31.63
N TYR A 92 1.61 27.22 31.58
CA TYR A 92 2.58 27.33 32.67
C TYR A 92 3.04 28.77 32.87
N PHE A 93 3.41 29.50 31.82
CA PHE A 93 3.90 30.87 31.94
C PHE A 93 2.84 31.88 32.40
N LYS A 94 1.56 31.61 32.12
CA LYS A 94 0.42 32.38 32.64
C LYS A 94 0.01 32.02 34.08
N SER A 95 0.59 30.97 34.65
CA SER A 95 0.29 30.54 36.02
C SER A 95 1.10 31.29 37.07
N GLU A 96 0.92 30.94 38.34
CA GLU A 96 1.76 31.43 39.44
C GLU A 96 3.18 30.83 39.45
N LYS A 97 3.48 29.96 38.47
CA LYS A 97 4.77 29.29 38.28
C LYS A 97 5.18 28.49 39.51
N THR A 98 4.25 27.70 40.05
CA THR A 98 4.56 26.74 41.11
C THR A 98 5.01 25.40 40.53
N MET A 99 5.65 24.56 41.35
CA MET A 99 5.97 23.18 40.95
C MET A 99 4.72 22.37 40.58
N LYS A 100 3.57 22.65 41.21
CA LYS A 100 2.29 22.01 40.85
C LYS A 100 1.81 22.45 39.47
N ASP A 101 1.99 23.71 39.10
CA ASP A 101 1.66 24.20 37.76
C ASP A 101 2.54 23.55 36.70
N PHE A 102 3.84 23.41 37.00
CA PHE A 102 4.82 22.77 36.12
C PHE A 102 4.47 21.30 35.84
N TYR A 103 4.15 20.50 36.87
CA TYR A 103 3.82 19.07 36.68
C TYR A 103 2.34 18.76 36.39
N ARG A 104 1.52 19.80 36.19
CA ARG A 104 0.10 19.64 35.86
C ARG A 104 -0.06 19.01 34.47
N GLY A 105 -0.88 17.96 34.37
CA GLY A 105 -1.15 17.30 33.09
C GLY A 105 -1.97 18.17 32.13
N ILE A 106 -2.05 17.76 30.86
CA ILE A 106 -2.93 18.35 29.83
C ILE A 106 -3.71 17.22 29.16
N LEU A 107 -5.02 17.36 28.99
CA LEU A 107 -5.89 16.33 28.37
C LEU A 107 -5.67 14.89 28.91
N GLY A 108 -5.40 14.76 30.22
CA GLY A 108 -5.13 13.46 30.85
C GLY A 108 -3.69 12.95 30.73
N ILE A 109 -2.84 13.58 29.92
CA ILE A 109 -1.42 13.26 29.76
C ILE A 109 -0.64 13.74 30.99
N PRO A 110 0.00 12.85 31.77
CA PRO A 110 0.82 13.24 32.91
C PRO A 110 2.15 13.84 32.44
N VAL A 111 2.69 14.78 33.22
CA VAL A 111 4.00 15.42 32.95
C VAL A 111 4.15 15.85 31.49
N ALA A 112 3.12 16.54 30.99
CA ALA A 112 2.95 16.81 29.56
C ALA A 112 4.15 17.53 28.92
N GLY A 113 4.86 18.39 29.67
CA GLY A 113 6.10 19.01 29.24
C GLY A 113 7.22 18.03 28.89
N ALA A 114 7.25 16.85 29.50
CA ALA A 114 8.24 15.81 29.18
C ALA A 114 7.69 14.78 28.18
N THR A 115 6.44 14.38 28.36
CA THR A 115 5.84 13.28 27.58
C THR A 115 5.59 13.66 26.12
N LEU A 116 5.08 14.88 25.85
CA LEU A 116 4.66 15.27 24.51
C LEU A 116 5.82 15.39 23.50
N PRO A 117 6.97 16.01 23.84
CA PRO A 117 8.11 16.06 22.92
C PRO A 117 8.68 14.67 22.61
N VAL A 118 8.79 13.80 23.62
CA VAL A 118 9.29 12.42 23.42
C VAL A 118 8.40 11.65 22.44
N ILE A 119 7.07 11.74 22.62
CA ILE A 119 6.12 11.13 21.68
C ILE A 119 6.28 11.76 20.28
N ALA A 120 6.42 13.07 20.19
CA ALA A 120 6.58 13.76 18.91
C ALA A 120 7.84 13.28 18.16
N PHE A 121 9.00 13.20 18.81
CA PHE A 121 10.24 12.71 18.19
C PHE A 121 10.19 11.21 17.86
N PHE A 122 9.50 10.40 18.68
CA PHE A 122 9.26 8.99 18.34
C PHE A 122 8.40 8.87 17.06
N LEU A 123 7.30 9.62 16.97
CA LEU A 123 6.46 9.68 15.78
C LEU A 123 7.21 10.25 14.56
N LEU A 124 8.14 11.19 14.78
CA LEU A 124 9.02 11.70 13.72
C LEU A 124 9.98 10.61 13.22
N GLY A 125 10.52 9.79 14.13
CA GLY A 125 11.29 8.59 13.79
C GLY A 125 10.48 7.58 12.97
N ILE A 126 9.20 7.39 13.31
CA ILE A 126 8.27 6.58 12.52
C ILE A 126 8.11 7.16 11.11
N TYR A 127 7.77 8.45 11.02
CA TYR A 127 7.53 9.13 9.74
C TYR A 127 8.75 9.07 8.81
N GLY A 128 9.93 9.30 9.37
CA GLY A 128 11.18 9.26 8.62
C GLY A 128 11.70 7.85 8.34
N GLY A 129 11.10 6.82 8.91
CA GLY A 129 11.62 5.46 8.84
C GLY A 129 13.02 5.32 9.45
N ASN A 130 13.30 6.10 10.50
CA ASN A 130 14.64 6.21 11.09
C ASN A 130 14.71 5.44 12.42
N ILE A 131 15.33 4.26 12.39
CA ILE A 131 15.45 3.39 13.55
C ILE A 131 16.29 4.01 14.68
N MET A 132 17.32 4.80 14.34
CA MET A 132 18.15 5.46 15.35
C MET A 132 17.35 6.50 16.12
N MET A 133 16.48 7.25 15.43
CA MET A 133 15.56 8.20 16.06
C MET A 133 14.55 7.50 16.97
N LEU A 134 14.03 6.34 16.57
CA LEU A 134 13.12 5.54 17.40
C LEU A 134 13.80 5.07 18.68
N VAL A 135 14.97 4.45 18.56
CA VAL A 135 15.76 3.97 19.71
C VAL A 135 16.16 5.13 20.62
N GLY A 136 16.66 6.23 20.03
CA GLY A 136 17.02 7.44 20.77
C GLY A 136 15.84 8.04 21.53
N SER A 137 14.67 8.12 20.91
CA SER A 137 13.44 8.63 21.54
C SER A 137 12.94 7.73 22.66
N CYS A 138 13.08 6.40 22.53
CA CYS A 138 12.79 5.46 23.62
C CYS A 138 13.74 5.64 24.81
N ILE A 139 15.04 5.73 24.55
CA ILE A 139 16.07 5.97 25.59
C ILE A 139 15.79 7.29 26.31
N LEU A 140 15.57 8.36 25.53
CA LEU A 140 15.18 9.68 26.05
C LEU A 140 13.90 9.59 26.89
N GLY A 141 12.88 8.87 26.41
CA GLY A 141 11.61 8.71 27.09
C GLY A 141 11.73 8.02 28.45
N VAL A 142 12.52 6.96 28.55
CA VAL A 142 12.76 6.26 29.83
C VAL A 142 13.42 7.20 30.85
N GLY A 143 14.44 7.94 30.43
CA GLY A 143 15.13 8.91 31.28
C GLY A 143 14.26 10.11 31.65
N HIS A 144 13.91 10.92 30.64
CA HIS A 144 13.24 12.22 30.78
C HIS A 144 11.87 12.11 31.45
N ILE A 145 10.99 11.22 30.97
CA ILE A 145 9.66 11.05 31.57
C ILE A 145 9.79 10.44 32.98
N GLY A 146 10.75 9.53 33.19
CA GLY A 146 11.03 8.93 34.49
C GLY A 146 11.37 9.96 35.56
N ILE A 147 12.30 10.88 35.27
CA ILE A 147 12.69 11.98 36.16
C ILE A 147 11.48 12.88 36.48
N HIS A 148 10.73 13.30 35.45
CA HIS A 148 9.58 14.16 35.66
C HIS A 148 8.46 13.48 36.46
N LEU A 149 8.27 12.16 36.32
CA LEU A 149 7.33 11.40 37.15
C LEU A 149 7.79 11.28 38.61
N GLN A 150 9.10 11.18 38.85
CA GLN A 150 9.67 11.21 40.21
C GLN A 150 9.35 12.55 40.88
N HIS A 151 9.71 13.67 40.26
CA HIS A 151 9.43 15.01 40.79
C HIS A 151 7.94 15.26 40.98
N LYS A 152 7.09 14.79 40.06
CA LYS A 152 5.64 14.89 40.23
C LYS A 152 5.16 14.18 41.50
N LYS A 153 5.71 13.01 41.86
CA LYS A 153 5.34 12.31 43.10
C LYS A 153 5.73 13.11 44.34
N GLU A 154 6.92 13.72 44.33
CA GLU A 154 7.43 14.55 45.42
C GLU A 154 6.57 15.81 45.62
N VAL A 155 6.20 16.48 44.52
CA VAL A 155 5.43 17.74 44.52
C VAL A 155 3.99 17.56 44.99
N TYR A 156 3.33 16.47 44.62
CA TYR A 156 1.92 16.29 44.96
C TYR A 156 1.69 15.67 46.34
N GLN A 157 2.71 15.01 46.94
CA GLN A 157 2.58 14.08 48.07
C GLN A 157 1.43 13.06 47.84
N ALA A 158 1.40 11.94 48.56
CA ALA A 158 0.43 10.88 48.24
C ALA A 158 -1.02 11.43 48.32
N PRO A 159 -1.81 11.39 47.23
CA PRO A 159 -3.15 11.97 47.25
C PRO A 159 -4.06 11.20 48.22
N ALA A 160 -5.00 11.89 48.85
CA ALA A 160 -6.06 11.27 49.63
C ALA A 160 -6.75 10.16 48.80
N LYS A 161 -6.94 8.97 49.41
CA LYS A 161 -7.52 7.81 48.74
C LYS A 161 -8.91 8.16 48.20
N ARG A 162 -9.07 8.19 46.86
CA ARG A 162 -10.39 8.26 46.21
C ARG A 162 -11.27 7.09 46.68
N LYS A 163 -12.60 7.26 46.68
CA LYS A 163 -13.56 6.19 47.01
C LYS A 163 -13.20 4.89 46.25
N PRO A 164 -13.21 3.71 46.90
CA PRO A 164 -12.66 2.47 46.33
C PRO A 164 -13.21 2.13 44.94
N ALA A 165 -14.53 2.26 44.76
CA ALA A 165 -15.20 1.97 43.49
C ALA A 165 -14.69 2.83 42.33
N ALA A 166 -14.61 4.16 42.50
CA ALA A 166 -14.12 5.06 41.46
C ALA A 166 -12.63 4.85 41.13
N ARG A 167 -11.84 4.35 42.09
CA ARG A 167 -10.43 4.01 41.88
C ARG A 167 -10.26 2.73 41.07
N ILE A 168 -11.10 1.72 41.32
CA ILE A 168 -11.10 0.45 40.60
C ILE A 168 -11.57 0.68 39.15
N THR A 169 -12.72 1.33 38.94
CA THR A 169 -13.24 1.58 37.59
C THR A 169 -12.29 2.41 36.72
N LEU A 170 -11.72 3.48 37.26
CA LEU A 170 -10.74 4.29 36.53
C LEU A 170 -9.41 3.54 36.30
N GLY A 171 -9.03 2.65 37.22
CA GLY A 171 -7.87 1.78 37.07
C GLY A 171 -8.04 0.77 35.93
N ILE A 172 -9.21 0.12 35.86
CA ILE A 172 -9.59 -0.81 34.78
C ILE A 172 -9.61 -0.07 33.45
N LEU A 173 -10.29 1.10 33.37
CA LEU A 173 -10.36 1.88 32.13
C LEU A 173 -8.97 2.34 31.67
N LYS A 174 -8.11 2.79 32.57
CA LYS A 174 -6.72 3.15 32.25
C LYS A 174 -5.90 1.95 31.79
N GLY A 175 -6.06 0.80 32.45
CA GLY A 175 -5.42 -0.44 32.04
C GLY A 175 -5.84 -0.85 30.64
N PHE A 176 -7.14 -0.81 30.36
CA PHE A 176 -7.70 -1.11 29.04
C PHE A 176 -7.19 -0.12 27.96
N CYS A 177 -7.26 1.19 28.21
CA CYS A 177 -6.73 2.19 27.28
C CYS A 177 -5.22 2.04 27.06
N LEU A 178 -4.45 1.70 28.10
CA LEU A 178 -3.01 1.48 27.97
C LEU A 178 -2.73 0.23 27.15
N VAL A 179 -3.43 -0.88 27.40
CA VAL A 179 -3.28 -2.12 26.61
C VAL A 179 -3.65 -1.86 25.16
N LEU A 180 -4.77 -1.17 24.90
CA LEU A 180 -5.18 -0.81 23.55
C LEU A 180 -4.13 0.09 22.86
N ALA A 181 -3.62 1.10 23.55
CA ALA A 181 -2.56 1.97 23.02
C ALA A 181 -1.28 1.19 22.73
N VAL A 182 -0.86 0.27 23.61
CA VAL A 182 0.30 -0.59 23.38
C VAL A 182 0.10 -1.52 22.19
N LEU A 183 -1.09 -2.12 22.05
CA LEU A 183 -1.40 -2.99 20.91
C LEU A 183 -1.41 -2.20 19.59
N VAL A 184 -2.05 -1.03 19.58
CA VAL A 184 -2.10 -0.15 18.41
C VAL A 184 -0.69 0.33 18.03
N CYS A 185 0.05 0.90 18.99
CA CYS A 185 1.43 1.34 18.76
C CYS A 185 2.35 0.20 18.36
N GLY A 186 2.17 -0.99 18.94
CA GLY A 186 2.91 -2.21 18.59
C GLY A 186 2.63 -2.66 17.15
N ALA A 187 1.36 -2.69 16.74
CA ALA A 187 0.96 -3.00 15.37
C ALA A 187 1.52 -1.99 14.36
N PHE A 188 1.39 -0.68 14.64
CA PHE A 188 2.01 0.36 13.83
C PHE A 188 3.52 0.13 13.71
N THR A 189 4.22 -0.03 14.84
CA THR A 189 5.67 -0.27 14.86
C THR A 189 6.06 -1.49 14.03
N PHE A 190 5.30 -2.58 14.10
CA PHE A 190 5.53 -3.79 13.33
C PHE A 190 5.42 -3.54 11.81
N PHE A 191 4.31 -2.95 11.34
CA PHE A 191 4.14 -2.69 9.90
C PHE A 191 5.12 -1.64 9.37
N ILE A 192 5.44 -0.62 10.17
CA ILE A 192 6.45 0.40 9.85
C ILE A 192 7.84 -0.23 9.74
N ALA A 193 8.20 -1.10 10.69
CA ALA A 193 9.45 -1.84 10.63
C ALA A 193 9.53 -2.69 9.36
N GLY A 194 8.46 -3.44 9.04
CA GLY A 194 8.36 -4.22 7.80
C GLY A 194 8.55 -3.36 6.56
N ARG A 195 7.86 -2.22 6.48
CA ARG A 195 8.01 -1.26 5.38
C ARG A 195 9.45 -0.75 5.26
N ASN A 196 10.05 -0.32 6.36
CA ASN A 196 11.41 0.22 6.35
C ASN A 196 12.44 -0.84 5.94
N ILE A 197 12.26 -2.08 6.40
CA ILE A 197 13.07 -3.22 5.98
C ILE A 197 12.95 -3.41 4.46
N ASN A 198 11.73 -3.43 3.92
CA ASN A 198 11.51 -3.55 2.48
C ASN A 198 12.13 -2.39 1.70
N GLN A 199 11.99 -1.16 2.19
CA GLN A 199 12.57 0.03 1.55
C GLN A 199 14.10 -0.02 1.52
N ILE A 200 14.74 -0.39 2.64
CA ILE A 200 16.20 -0.54 2.73
C ILE A 200 16.68 -1.68 1.83
N LYS A 201 16.00 -2.83 1.88
CA LYS A 201 16.31 -4.00 1.05
C LYS A 201 16.30 -3.63 -0.43
N ARG A 202 15.29 -2.89 -0.89
CA ARG A 202 15.20 -2.41 -2.28
C ARG A 202 16.30 -1.41 -2.61
N ALA A 203 16.55 -0.42 -1.76
CA ALA A 203 17.62 0.56 -1.97
C ALA A 203 19.00 -0.10 -2.14
N VAL A 204 19.29 -1.15 -1.37
CA VAL A 204 20.54 -1.92 -1.49
C VAL A 204 20.51 -2.83 -2.72
N SER A 205 19.39 -3.51 -2.97
CA SER A 205 19.28 -4.52 -4.04
C SER A 205 19.37 -3.91 -5.44
N TYR A 206 18.90 -2.67 -5.61
CA TYR A 206 18.80 -1.99 -6.91
C TYR A 206 19.82 -0.87 -7.09
N LYS A 207 20.87 -0.82 -6.26
CA LYS A 207 21.86 0.27 -6.27
C LYS A 207 22.51 0.54 -7.65
N ASP A 208 22.67 -0.50 -8.46
CA ASP A 208 23.33 -0.44 -9.77
C ASP A 208 22.33 -0.48 -10.94
N GLY A 209 21.04 -0.64 -10.65
CA GLY A 209 19.98 -0.81 -11.66
C GLY A 209 18.98 0.35 -11.69
N ALA A 210 17.69 0.02 -11.65
CA ALA A 210 16.57 0.96 -11.58
C ALA A 210 15.67 0.63 -10.39
N ASN A 211 15.24 1.65 -9.64
CA ASN A 211 14.26 1.55 -8.57
C ASN A 211 13.58 2.90 -8.40
N GLU A 212 12.61 3.16 -9.27
CA GLU A 212 12.04 4.49 -9.47
C GLU A 212 10.51 4.46 -9.42
N GLN A 213 9.96 5.59 -8.98
CA GLN A 213 8.54 5.91 -9.06
C GLN A 213 8.46 7.23 -9.82
N LEU A 214 7.76 7.26 -10.94
CA LEU A 214 7.70 8.46 -11.76
C LEU A 214 6.33 8.64 -12.38
N TYR A 215 6.06 9.89 -12.74
CA TYR A 215 4.93 10.25 -13.58
C TYR A 215 5.44 10.63 -14.96
N LEU A 216 4.91 9.97 -15.99
CA LEU A 216 5.18 10.26 -17.38
C LEU A 216 4.01 10.99 -18.02
N GLN A 217 4.31 11.80 -19.02
CA GLN A 217 3.29 12.31 -19.92
C GLN A 217 3.12 11.27 -21.03
N LEU A 218 2.12 10.39 -20.90
CA LEU A 218 1.76 9.40 -21.92
C LEU A 218 0.60 9.99 -22.73
N THR A 219 0.82 10.13 -24.03
CA THR A 219 -0.04 10.90 -24.94
C THR A 219 -0.45 12.26 -24.35
N ASN A 220 -1.68 12.38 -23.83
CA ASN A 220 -2.28 13.59 -23.28
C ASN A 220 -2.59 13.53 -21.78
N GLN A 221 -2.19 12.48 -21.06
CA GLN A 221 -2.35 12.36 -19.60
C GLN A 221 -1.04 12.13 -18.86
N LYS A 222 -1.03 12.57 -17.60
CA LYS A 222 0.06 12.30 -16.68
C LYS A 222 -0.20 10.98 -15.96
N GLU A 223 0.61 9.97 -16.20
CA GLU A 223 0.39 8.61 -15.75
C GLU A 223 1.55 8.09 -14.91
N TYR A 224 1.24 7.25 -13.93
CA TYR A 224 2.17 6.78 -12.91
C TYR A 224 2.71 5.40 -13.26
N ILE A 225 4.04 5.25 -13.15
CA ILE A 225 4.70 3.96 -13.28
C ILE A 225 5.71 3.76 -12.13
N THR A 226 6.02 2.49 -11.89
CA THR A 226 7.19 2.08 -11.12
C THR A 226 8.13 1.27 -11.99
N ILE A 227 9.43 1.42 -11.80
CA ILE A 227 10.47 0.67 -12.52
C ILE A 227 11.39 0.03 -11.49
N ALA A 228 11.59 -1.28 -11.58
CA ALA A 228 12.49 -2.04 -10.72
C ALA A 228 13.29 -3.08 -11.49
N GLY A 229 14.61 -3.02 -11.42
CA GLY A 229 15.51 -3.98 -12.05
C GLY A 229 16.92 -3.85 -11.47
N LYS A 230 17.67 -4.95 -11.34
CA LYS A 230 19.03 -4.90 -10.78
C LYS A 230 20.09 -4.48 -11.79
N SER A 231 19.74 -4.46 -13.07
CA SER A 231 20.60 -4.13 -14.20
C SER A 231 19.78 -3.37 -15.23
N LYS A 232 20.39 -2.39 -15.90
CA LYS A 232 19.71 -1.57 -16.92
C LYS A 232 19.67 -2.27 -18.27
N GLU A 233 20.46 -3.32 -18.41
CA GLU A 233 20.61 -4.16 -19.58
C GLU A 233 19.59 -5.32 -19.60
N ASN A 234 18.90 -5.54 -18.47
CA ASN A 234 17.90 -6.58 -18.34
C ASN A 234 16.71 -6.34 -19.29
N PRO A 235 16.13 -7.40 -19.91
CA PRO A 235 14.91 -7.27 -20.69
C PRO A 235 13.76 -6.70 -19.85
N ILE A 236 12.89 -5.92 -20.49
CA ILE A 236 11.81 -5.20 -19.82
C ILE A 236 10.54 -6.05 -19.84
N ILE A 237 9.90 -6.20 -18.67
CA ILE A 237 8.53 -6.71 -18.54
C ILE A 237 7.62 -5.55 -18.13
N ILE A 238 6.60 -5.25 -18.94
CA ILE A 238 5.53 -4.31 -18.58
C ILE A 238 4.35 -5.10 -18.03
N SER A 239 4.00 -4.85 -16.77
CA SER A 239 2.89 -5.47 -16.06
C SER A 239 1.64 -4.60 -16.16
N LEU A 240 0.57 -5.16 -16.71
CA LEU A 240 -0.75 -4.56 -16.86
C LEU A 240 -1.72 -5.17 -15.84
N HIS A 241 -2.45 -4.33 -15.11
CA HIS A 241 -3.23 -4.77 -13.97
C HIS A 241 -4.67 -5.17 -14.36
N GLY A 242 -5.35 -5.90 -13.47
CA GLY A 242 -6.76 -6.25 -13.65
C GLY A 242 -7.75 -5.12 -13.32
N GLY A 243 -9.04 -5.47 -13.26
CA GLY A 243 -10.03 -4.69 -12.51
C GLY A 243 -11.21 -4.05 -13.25
N PRO A 244 -11.20 -3.81 -14.57
CA PRO A 244 -10.43 -2.65 -15.07
C PRO A 244 -10.23 -1.54 -14.01
N GLY A 245 -9.06 -0.93 -14.01
CA GLY A 245 -8.77 0.17 -13.10
C GLY A 245 -8.57 -0.23 -11.64
N ALA A 246 -8.07 -1.45 -11.38
CA ALA A 246 -7.62 -1.86 -10.05
C ALA A 246 -6.08 -2.03 -10.03
N PRO A 247 -5.32 -0.91 -10.06
CA PRO A 247 -3.86 -0.97 -10.10
C PRO A 247 -3.26 -1.64 -8.88
N THR A 248 -2.25 -2.47 -9.13
CA THR A 248 -1.53 -3.26 -8.12
C THR A 248 -0.11 -2.76 -7.87
N THR A 249 0.31 -1.65 -8.48
CA THR A 249 1.68 -1.11 -8.38
C THR A 249 2.19 -0.96 -6.95
N TYR A 250 1.29 -0.69 -6.00
CA TYR A 250 1.62 -0.56 -4.58
C TYR A 250 1.83 -1.89 -3.84
N ILE A 251 1.39 -3.03 -4.39
CA ILE A 251 1.58 -4.38 -3.80
C ILE A 251 2.48 -5.29 -4.64
N ASP A 252 2.72 -4.96 -5.91
CA ASP A 252 3.46 -5.82 -6.85
C ASP A 252 4.93 -6.04 -6.45
N TYR A 253 5.48 -5.28 -5.50
CA TYR A 253 6.82 -5.54 -4.95
C TYR A 253 7.00 -6.96 -4.41
N TYR A 254 5.90 -7.62 -4.00
CA TYR A 254 5.95 -8.95 -3.44
C TYR A 254 6.36 -10.03 -4.44
N TRP A 255 5.92 -9.92 -5.70
CA TRP A 255 6.25 -10.87 -6.77
C TRP A 255 7.30 -10.30 -7.74
N GLN A 256 7.26 -9.00 -8.05
CA GLN A 256 8.22 -8.40 -8.99
C GLN A 256 9.67 -8.57 -8.51
N ASP A 257 9.93 -8.44 -7.19
CA ASP A 257 11.27 -8.47 -6.61
C ASP A 257 11.96 -9.83 -6.90
N LEU A 258 11.19 -10.90 -7.10
CA LEU A 258 11.67 -12.23 -7.44
C LEU A 258 12.19 -12.33 -8.89
N LEU A 259 11.70 -11.47 -9.79
CA LEU A 259 12.08 -11.41 -11.20
C LEU A 259 13.22 -10.43 -11.49
N THR A 260 13.44 -9.44 -10.62
CA THR A 260 14.35 -8.30 -10.88
C THR A 260 15.84 -8.62 -11.05
N ASN A 261 16.29 -9.83 -10.71
CA ASN A 261 17.64 -10.28 -11.05
C ASN A 261 17.81 -10.37 -12.57
N ASP A 262 16.79 -10.88 -13.24
CA ASP A 262 16.84 -11.29 -14.64
C ASP A 262 16.15 -10.24 -15.54
N PHE A 263 15.18 -9.49 -15.00
CA PHE A 263 14.33 -8.55 -15.75
C PHE A 263 14.28 -7.16 -15.12
N THR A 264 13.93 -6.16 -15.92
CA THR A 264 13.46 -4.86 -15.45
C THR A 264 11.93 -4.87 -15.49
N ILE A 265 11.28 -4.85 -14.32
CA ILE A 265 9.83 -4.87 -14.21
C ILE A 265 9.31 -3.43 -14.17
N VAL A 266 8.34 -3.14 -15.02
CA VAL A 266 7.62 -1.88 -15.06
C VAL A 266 6.15 -2.14 -14.75
N CYS A 267 5.67 -1.62 -13.62
CA CYS A 267 4.24 -1.70 -13.27
C CYS A 267 3.61 -0.33 -13.54
N TRP A 268 2.49 -0.32 -14.26
CA TRP A 268 1.82 0.89 -14.73
C TRP A 268 0.44 1.00 -14.09
N ASP A 269 0.13 2.14 -13.47
CA ASP A 269 -1.26 2.51 -13.18
C ASP A 269 -1.87 3.01 -14.50
N GLU A 270 -2.68 2.19 -15.14
CA GLU A 270 -3.23 2.49 -16.46
C GLU A 270 -4.03 3.80 -16.46
N ARG A 271 -4.24 4.38 -17.66
CA ARG A 271 -5.07 5.58 -17.86
C ARG A 271 -6.28 5.58 -16.94
N GLY A 272 -6.53 6.73 -16.31
CA GLY A 272 -7.75 6.94 -15.53
C GLY A 272 -7.86 6.06 -14.28
N SER A 273 -6.78 5.41 -13.84
CA SER A 273 -6.79 4.47 -12.71
C SER A 273 -5.78 4.85 -11.64
N GLY A 274 -6.11 4.61 -10.37
CA GLY A 274 -5.20 4.81 -9.24
C GLY A 274 -4.51 6.17 -9.21
N ARG A 275 -3.19 6.16 -9.15
CA ARG A 275 -2.36 7.37 -9.15
C ARG A 275 -2.38 8.12 -10.47
N SER A 276 -2.73 7.48 -11.58
CA SER A 276 -2.90 8.12 -12.89
C SER A 276 -4.20 8.92 -12.98
N TYR A 277 -5.23 8.61 -12.19
CA TYR A 277 -6.47 9.39 -12.20
C TYR A 277 -6.31 10.79 -11.58
N TYR A 278 -5.75 10.89 -10.37
CA TYR A 278 -5.81 12.13 -9.58
C TYR A 278 -5.13 13.37 -10.19
N PRO A 279 -3.96 13.28 -10.85
CA PRO A 279 -3.35 14.41 -11.53
C PRO A 279 -4.18 14.95 -12.71
N ASN A 280 -5.06 14.11 -13.27
CA ASN A 280 -5.86 14.43 -14.45
C ASN A 280 -7.32 14.77 -14.10
N ALA A 281 -7.79 14.42 -12.90
CA ALA A 281 -9.18 14.58 -12.45
C ALA A 281 -9.72 16.02 -12.51
N ALA A 282 -8.86 17.05 -12.45
CA ALA A 282 -9.31 18.44 -12.63
C ALA A 282 -9.76 18.75 -14.07
N LYS A 283 -9.17 18.06 -15.06
CA LYS A 283 -9.50 18.22 -16.49
C LYS A 283 -10.51 17.20 -16.97
N ASP A 284 -10.49 16.00 -16.41
CA ASP A 284 -11.39 14.90 -16.74
C ASP A 284 -11.95 14.25 -15.46
N PRO A 285 -12.83 14.94 -14.72
CA PRO A 285 -13.31 14.49 -13.41
C PRO A 285 -14.12 13.21 -13.48
N ASP A 286 -14.79 12.93 -14.60
CA ASP A 286 -15.61 11.75 -14.81
C ASP A 286 -14.91 10.70 -15.68
N ASN A 287 -13.60 10.85 -15.89
CA ASN A 287 -12.77 9.89 -16.61
C ASN A 287 -13.28 9.57 -18.03
N LYS A 288 -13.96 10.51 -18.70
CA LYS A 288 -14.57 10.31 -20.02
C LYS A 288 -13.54 10.02 -21.11
N SER A 289 -12.28 10.37 -20.86
CA SER A 289 -11.18 10.05 -21.76
C SER A 289 -10.60 8.66 -21.57
N LEU A 290 -11.05 7.88 -20.58
CA LEU A 290 -10.72 6.47 -20.43
C LEU A 290 -11.38 5.67 -21.56
N THR A 291 -10.66 5.38 -22.62
CA THR A 291 -11.14 4.48 -23.68
C THR A 291 -10.06 3.43 -23.95
N PHE A 292 -10.48 2.24 -24.38
CA PHE A 292 -9.55 1.15 -24.69
C PHE A 292 -8.50 1.56 -25.73
N ASP A 293 -8.91 2.27 -26.79
CA ASP A 293 -7.99 2.77 -27.81
C ASP A 293 -6.95 3.76 -27.26
N LYS A 294 -7.32 4.56 -26.25
CA LYS A 294 -6.39 5.47 -25.60
C LYS A 294 -5.45 4.72 -24.67
N GLN A 295 -5.93 3.73 -23.90
CA GLN A 295 -5.06 2.84 -23.14
C GLN A 295 -4.04 2.13 -24.05
N LEU A 296 -4.45 1.66 -25.23
CA LEU A 296 -3.51 1.10 -26.22
C LEU A 296 -2.48 2.13 -26.68
N ALA A 297 -2.89 3.38 -26.94
CA ALA A 297 -1.98 4.44 -27.34
C ALA A 297 -1.02 4.87 -26.22
N ASP A 298 -1.48 4.88 -24.97
CA ASP A 298 -0.64 5.17 -23.80
C ASP A 298 0.35 4.04 -23.54
N LEU A 299 -0.06 2.79 -23.72
CA LEU A 299 0.83 1.63 -23.67
C LEU A 299 1.91 1.70 -24.77
N ASP A 300 1.53 2.09 -25.99
CA ASP A 300 2.51 2.26 -27.08
C ASP A 300 3.54 3.35 -26.76
N ALA A 301 3.08 4.50 -26.24
CA ALA A 301 3.96 5.57 -25.80
C ALA A 301 4.88 5.15 -24.63
N LEU A 302 4.37 4.32 -23.72
CA LEU A 302 5.16 3.76 -22.62
C LEU A 302 6.23 2.79 -23.14
N VAL A 303 5.88 1.92 -24.09
CA VAL A 303 6.82 0.99 -24.73
C VAL A 303 7.94 1.77 -25.41
N ASP A 304 7.60 2.79 -26.21
CA ASP A 304 8.59 3.63 -26.90
C ASP A 304 9.53 4.33 -25.89
N TYR A 305 8.96 4.93 -24.84
CA TYR A 305 9.75 5.56 -23.77
C TYR A 305 10.74 4.58 -23.12
N LEU A 306 10.29 3.36 -22.82
CA LEU A 306 11.12 2.35 -22.15
C LEU A 306 12.19 1.77 -23.08
N CYS A 307 11.84 1.48 -24.33
CA CYS A 307 12.78 1.03 -25.36
C CYS A 307 13.90 2.06 -25.56
N ASP A 308 13.55 3.35 -25.74
CA ASP A 308 14.53 4.43 -25.87
C ASP A 308 15.41 4.56 -24.62
N ARG A 309 14.78 4.53 -23.44
CA ARG A 309 15.48 4.74 -22.16
C ARG A 309 16.49 3.64 -21.84
N PHE A 310 16.15 2.39 -22.12
CA PHE A 310 16.98 1.23 -21.80
C PHE A 310 17.70 0.63 -23.02
N ASN A 311 17.65 1.32 -24.16
CA ASN A 311 18.25 0.88 -25.42
C ASN A 311 17.83 -0.55 -25.81
N GLN A 312 16.54 -0.84 -25.65
CA GLN A 312 15.91 -2.11 -26.01
C GLN A 312 15.08 -1.91 -27.28
N LYS A 313 14.89 -2.98 -28.06
CA LYS A 313 14.04 -2.93 -29.27
C LYS A 313 12.62 -3.40 -29.00
N GLN A 314 12.45 -4.25 -28.00
CA GLN A 314 11.20 -4.92 -27.69
C GLN A 314 11.03 -5.02 -26.18
N VAL A 315 9.79 -5.20 -25.76
CA VAL A 315 9.41 -5.47 -24.37
C VAL A 315 8.63 -6.78 -24.27
N ILE A 316 8.53 -7.32 -23.07
CA ILE A 316 7.62 -8.41 -22.73
C ILE A 316 6.36 -7.79 -22.14
N ILE A 317 5.19 -8.23 -22.61
CA ILE A 317 3.91 -7.77 -22.07
C ILE A 317 3.34 -8.83 -21.15
N LEU A 318 3.11 -8.47 -19.89
CA LEU A 318 2.45 -9.33 -18.90
C LEU A 318 1.13 -8.70 -18.49
N GLY A 319 0.01 -9.34 -18.81
CA GLY A 319 -1.32 -8.90 -18.39
C GLY A 319 -1.90 -9.79 -17.29
N HIS A 320 -2.65 -9.21 -16.36
CA HIS A 320 -3.51 -9.95 -15.43
C HIS A 320 -4.98 -9.56 -15.60
N SER A 321 -5.87 -10.55 -15.71
CA SER A 321 -7.33 -10.32 -15.81
C SER A 321 -7.66 -9.33 -16.94
N TYR A 322 -8.37 -8.23 -16.68
CA TYR A 322 -8.59 -7.16 -17.67
C TYR A 322 -7.30 -6.73 -18.42
N GLY A 323 -6.16 -6.68 -17.74
CA GLY A 323 -4.87 -6.36 -18.35
C GLY A 323 -4.47 -7.33 -19.48
N THR A 324 -5.01 -8.56 -19.51
CA THR A 324 -4.82 -9.48 -20.64
C THR A 324 -5.62 -9.07 -21.88
N MET A 325 -6.74 -8.36 -21.75
CA MET A 325 -7.43 -7.77 -22.90
C MET A 325 -6.55 -6.70 -23.56
N LEU A 326 -5.98 -5.80 -22.75
CA LEU A 326 -5.10 -4.75 -23.23
C LEU A 326 -3.79 -5.34 -23.80
N GLY A 327 -3.16 -6.25 -23.05
CA GLY A 327 -1.89 -6.84 -23.41
C GLY A 327 -1.94 -7.72 -24.65
N SER A 328 -2.96 -8.57 -24.79
CA SER A 328 -3.15 -9.40 -26.00
C SER A 328 -3.31 -8.54 -27.24
N ARG A 329 -4.20 -7.55 -27.19
CA ARG A 329 -4.50 -6.67 -28.33
C ARG A 329 -3.32 -5.78 -28.69
N TYR A 330 -2.57 -5.29 -27.72
CA TYR A 330 -1.32 -4.57 -27.97
C TYR A 330 -0.29 -5.47 -28.67
N SER A 331 -0.06 -6.67 -28.15
CA SER A 331 0.93 -7.62 -28.69
C SER A 331 0.60 -8.05 -30.13
N LEU A 332 -0.68 -8.22 -30.44
CA LEU A 332 -1.15 -8.52 -31.81
C LEU A 332 -1.01 -7.33 -32.76
N LYS A 333 -1.22 -6.11 -32.25
CA LYS A 333 -1.18 -4.88 -33.06
C LYS A 333 0.26 -4.38 -33.31
N HIS A 334 1.17 -4.64 -32.38
CA HIS A 334 2.57 -4.19 -32.40
C HIS A 334 3.56 -5.36 -32.25
N PRO A 335 3.49 -6.40 -33.10
CA PRO A 335 4.34 -7.58 -32.97
C PRO A 335 5.84 -7.26 -33.09
N GLU A 336 6.20 -6.17 -33.77
CA GLU A 336 7.56 -5.69 -33.89
C GLU A 336 8.14 -5.16 -32.57
N LYS A 337 7.29 -4.74 -31.62
CA LYS A 337 7.71 -4.16 -30.33
C LYS A 337 7.61 -5.15 -29.16
N VAL A 338 7.08 -6.35 -29.37
CA VAL A 338 6.83 -7.32 -28.30
C VAL A 338 7.61 -8.61 -28.54
N SER A 339 8.46 -9.00 -27.58
CA SER A 339 9.27 -10.21 -27.68
C SER A 339 8.60 -11.44 -27.09
N ALA A 340 7.66 -11.28 -26.15
CA ALA A 340 6.81 -12.35 -25.61
C ALA A 340 5.55 -11.76 -24.97
N TYR A 341 4.46 -12.54 -24.98
CA TYR A 341 3.21 -12.21 -24.28
C TYR A 341 2.93 -13.21 -23.16
N ILE A 342 2.61 -12.69 -21.97
CA ILE A 342 2.27 -13.48 -20.79
C ILE A 342 0.89 -13.05 -20.29
N GLY A 343 -0.08 -13.98 -20.26
CA GLY A 343 -1.43 -13.73 -19.74
C GLY A 343 -1.68 -14.51 -18.46
N ILE A 344 -1.94 -13.82 -17.34
CA ILE A 344 -2.34 -14.45 -16.07
C ILE A 344 -3.84 -14.25 -15.86
N GLY A 345 -4.62 -15.32 -15.72
CA GLY A 345 -6.08 -15.23 -15.67
C GLY A 345 -6.63 -14.57 -16.94
N GLN A 346 -6.33 -15.18 -18.10
CA GLN A 346 -6.65 -14.66 -19.42
C GLN A 346 -8.15 -14.48 -19.63
N CYS A 347 -8.60 -13.23 -19.84
CA CYS A 347 -9.92 -12.96 -20.40
C CYS A 347 -9.99 -13.51 -21.83
N VAL A 348 -11.01 -14.34 -22.11
CA VAL A 348 -11.18 -15.00 -23.41
C VAL A 348 -12.46 -14.53 -24.09
N ASN A 349 -13.60 -14.66 -23.43
CA ASN A 349 -14.89 -14.28 -24.01
C ASN A 349 -15.79 -13.65 -22.96
N GLU A 350 -15.86 -12.33 -22.99
CA GLU A 350 -16.74 -11.52 -22.14
C GLU A 350 -17.95 -10.99 -22.91
N LYS A 351 -18.03 -11.31 -24.21
CA LYS A 351 -19.10 -10.86 -25.08
C LYS A 351 -20.44 -11.32 -24.55
N ASN A 352 -21.33 -10.38 -24.25
CA ASN A 352 -22.63 -10.64 -23.60
C ASN A 352 -22.51 -11.53 -22.34
N TYR A 353 -21.46 -11.32 -21.52
CA TYR A 353 -21.20 -12.07 -20.29
C TYR A 353 -20.99 -13.59 -20.48
N ALA A 354 -20.46 -14.02 -21.64
CA ALA A 354 -20.24 -15.44 -21.92
C ALA A 354 -19.38 -16.15 -20.86
N GLY A 355 -18.38 -15.49 -20.26
CA GLY A 355 -17.62 -16.02 -19.13
C GLY A 355 -18.47 -16.32 -17.90
N GLU A 356 -19.40 -15.43 -17.54
CA GLU A 356 -20.34 -15.65 -16.43
C GLU A 356 -21.32 -16.79 -16.71
N VAL A 357 -21.81 -16.86 -17.95
CA VAL A 357 -22.69 -17.95 -18.38
C VAL A 357 -21.95 -19.29 -18.26
N TYR A 358 -20.70 -19.35 -18.72
CA TYR A 358 -19.86 -20.54 -18.62
C TYR A 358 -19.71 -20.99 -17.15
N SER A 359 -19.31 -20.09 -16.26
CA SER A 359 -19.11 -20.42 -14.85
C SER A 359 -20.40 -20.82 -14.13
N TYR A 360 -21.54 -20.23 -14.51
CA TYR A 360 -22.84 -20.67 -14.05
C TYR A 360 -23.17 -22.10 -14.52
N GLU A 361 -22.94 -22.41 -15.80
CA GLU A 361 -23.22 -23.73 -16.36
C GLU A 361 -22.34 -24.81 -15.73
N ASP A 362 -21.06 -24.51 -15.49
CA ASP A 362 -20.14 -25.41 -14.80
C ASP A 362 -20.58 -25.64 -13.34
N ALA A 363 -20.88 -24.57 -12.60
CA ALA A 363 -21.43 -24.67 -11.24
C ALA A 363 -22.73 -25.48 -11.20
N LEU A 364 -23.62 -25.28 -12.17
CA LEU A 364 -24.88 -26.02 -12.27
C LEU A 364 -24.64 -27.52 -12.53
N SER A 365 -23.65 -27.85 -13.36
CA SER A 365 -23.23 -29.23 -13.63
C SER A 365 -22.70 -29.90 -12.35
N ILE A 366 -21.82 -29.22 -11.62
CA ILE A 366 -21.26 -29.70 -10.35
C ILE A 366 -22.36 -29.85 -9.29
N ALA A 367 -23.28 -28.89 -9.19
CA ALA A 367 -24.40 -28.94 -8.26
C ALA A 367 -25.30 -30.17 -8.51
N ARG A 368 -25.60 -30.44 -9.79
CA ARG A 368 -26.39 -31.61 -10.20
C ARG A 368 -25.67 -32.92 -9.88
N SER A 369 -24.37 -33.00 -10.12
CA SER A 369 -23.61 -34.22 -9.84
C SER A 369 -23.49 -34.53 -8.34
N ARG A 370 -23.53 -33.49 -7.48
CA ARG A 370 -23.56 -33.62 -6.02
C ARG A 370 -24.96 -33.88 -5.44
N GLY A 371 -26.01 -33.68 -6.23
CA GLY A 371 -27.41 -33.77 -5.78
C GLY A 371 -27.89 -32.55 -4.98
N ASP A 372 -27.25 -31.39 -5.16
CA ASP A 372 -27.61 -30.16 -4.47
C ASP A 372 -28.90 -29.53 -5.04
N ASP A 373 -29.63 -28.77 -4.23
CA ASP A 373 -30.76 -27.96 -4.72
C ASP A 373 -30.26 -26.80 -5.60
N THR A 374 -30.65 -26.84 -6.88
CA THR A 374 -30.22 -25.86 -7.90
C THR A 374 -31.19 -24.68 -8.06
N THR A 375 -32.27 -24.63 -7.28
CA THR A 375 -33.36 -23.64 -7.45
C THR A 375 -32.85 -22.20 -7.30
N ALA A 376 -32.08 -21.92 -6.25
CA ALA A 376 -31.52 -20.59 -6.00
C ALA A 376 -30.53 -20.17 -7.11
N LEU A 377 -29.63 -21.08 -7.52
CA LEU A 377 -28.63 -20.82 -8.55
C LEU A 377 -29.29 -20.48 -9.91
N LYS A 378 -30.26 -21.28 -10.34
CA LYS A 378 -31.02 -21.03 -11.58
C LYS A 378 -31.81 -19.72 -11.53
N THR A 379 -32.38 -19.39 -10.36
CA THR A 379 -33.14 -18.16 -10.16
C THR A 379 -32.22 -16.93 -10.25
N ALA A 380 -31.06 -16.98 -9.61
CA ALA A 380 -30.08 -15.90 -9.68
C ALA A 380 -29.57 -15.68 -11.12
N TYR A 381 -29.29 -16.77 -11.85
CA TYR A 381 -28.91 -16.69 -13.26
C TYR A 381 -30.01 -16.04 -14.12
N LYS A 382 -31.26 -16.49 -13.97
CA LYS A 382 -32.39 -15.90 -14.68
C LYS A 382 -32.54 -14.40 -14.39
N ASN A 383 -32.39 -14.00 -13.13
CA ASN A 383 -32.47 -12.60 -12.74
C ASN A 383 -31.34 -11.78 -13.37
N PHE A 384 -30.11 -12.29 -13.35
CA PHE A 384 -28.96 -11.65 -13.99
C PHE A 384 -29.13 -11.51 -15.51
N MET A 385 -29.59 -12.55 -16.21
CA MET A 385 -29.83 -12.45 -17.66
C MET A 385 -31.01 -11.54 -18.03
N THR A 386 -31.90 -11.25 -17.08
CA THR A 386 -33.01 -10.31 -17.28
C THR A 386 -32.57 -8.87 -17.00
N ASP A 387 -31.78 -8.68 -15.96
CA ASP A 387 -31.20 -7.41 -15.53
C ASP A 387 -29.73 -7.65 -15.16
N MET A 388 -28.83 -7.28 -16.06
CA MET A 388 -27.38 -7.49 -15.94
C MET A 388 -26.72 -6.48 -14.99
N SER A 389 -27.47 -5.96 -14.02
CA SER A 389 -26.96 -5.10 -12.97
C SER A 389 -25.93 -5.84 -12.10
N LEU A 390 -24.97 -5.07 -11.56
CA LEU A 390 -23.93 -5.60 -10.68
C LEU A 390 -24.50 -6.27 -9.42
N GLN A 391 -25.67 -5.83 -8.95
CA GLN A 391 -26.35 -6.46 -7.82
C GLN A 391 -26.75 -7.91 -8.15
N ASN A 392 -27.28 -8.15 -9.35
CA ASN A 392 -27.62 -9.50 -9.80
C ASN A 392 -26.36 -10.31 -10.12
N LEU A 393 -25.34 -9.68 -10.69
CA LEU A 393 -24.04 -10.32 -10.91
C LEU A 393 -23.43 -10.83 -9.60
N PHE A 394 -23.36 -10.00 -8.56
CA PHE A 394 -22.85 -10.42 -7.25
C PHE A 394 -23.69 -11.51 -6.61
N THR A 395 -25.02 -11.46 -6.80
CA THR A 395 -25.92 -12.52 -6.31
C THR A 395 -25.63 -13.85 -7.01
N LEU A 396 -25.45 -13.83 -8.34
CA LEU A 396 -25.07 -15.01 -9.11
C LEU A 396 -23.70 -15.54 -8.68
N ARG A 397 -22.68 -14.69 -8.67
CA ARG A 397 -21.31 -15.02 -8.27
C ARG A 397 -21.23 -15.62 -6.86
N LYS A 398 -22.05 -15.14 -5.92
CA LYS A 398 -22.15 -15.71 -4.55
C LYS A 398 -22.64 -17.17 -4.54
N LEU A 399 -23.49 -17.55 -5.50
CA LEU A 399 -24.01 -18.91 -5.61
C LEU A 399 -23.14 -19.81 -6.53
N VAL A 400 -22.37 -19.22 -7.43
CA VAL A 400 -21.41 -19.93 -8.30
C VAL A 400 -20.12 -20.29 -7.54
N SER A 401 -19.61 -19.40 -6.70
CA SER A 401 -18.31 -19.58 -6.05
C SER A 401 -18.15 -20.85 -5.19
N PRO A 402 -19.17 -21.35 -4.45
CA PRO A 402 -19.02 -22.57 -3.65
C PRO A 402 -18.76 -23.85 -4.47
N TYR A 403 -19.06 -23.82 -5.77
CA TYR A 403 -18.82 -24.93 -6.69
C TYR A 403 -17.39 -24.95 -7.24
N HIS A 404 -16.62 -23.88 -7.01
CA HIS A 404 -15.23 -23.73 -7.46
C HIS A 404 -14.30 -23.43 -6.27
N PRO A 405 -14.20 -24.32 -5.27
CA PRO A 405 -13.40 -24.07 -4.09
C PRO A 405 -11.90 -24.05 -4.43
N GLN A 406 -11.20 -23.02 -3.95
CA GLN A 406 -9.75 -22.94 -4.01
C GLN A 406 -9.14 -23.65 -2.80
N THR A 407 -8.15 -24.51 -2.99
CA THR A 407 -7.40 -25.13 -1.88
C THR A 407 -6.25 -24.23 -1.44
N VAL A 408 -5.71 -23.41 -2.34
CA VAL A 408 -4.75 -22.36 -2.03
C VAL A 408 -5.51 -21.08 -1.68
N THR A 409 -5.55 -20.75 -0.38
CA THR A 409 -6.34 -19.62 0.15
C THR A 409 -5.49 -18.48 0.71
N LYS A 410 -4.16 -18.63 0.68
CA LYS A 410 -3.23 -17.61 1.16
C LYS A 410 -3.34 -16.36 0.28
N ASP A 411 -3.72 -15.23 0.88
CA ASP A 411 -3.72 -13.92 0.23
C ASP A 411 -2.80 -12.97 0.99
N LEU A 412 -1.81 -12.44 0.27
CA LEU A 412 -0.78 -11.56 0.81
C LEU A 412 -1.07 -10.09 0.55
N SER A 413 -2.16 -9.74 -0.15
CA SER A 413 -2.46 -8.38 -0.61
C SER A 413 -2.51 -7.36 0.52
N VAL A 414 -3.22 -7.67 1.62
CA VAL A 414 -3.34 -6.75 2.77
C VAL A 414 -2.00 -6.53 3.45
N PHE A 415 -1.25 -7.61 3.67
CA PHE A 415 0.08 -7.52 4.28
C PHE A 415 1.07 -6.78 3.37
N ALA A 416 1.03 -7.04 2.06
CA ALA A 416 1.82 -6.35 1.06
C ALA A 416 1.49 -4.85 1.06
N ALA A 417 0.22 -4.48 1.06
CA ALA A 417 -0.19 -3.07 1.14
C ALA A 417 0.36 -2.36 2.39
N LEU A 418 0.21 -2.99 3.56
CA LEU A 418 0.64 -2.41 4.85
C LEU A 418 2.17 -2.32 5.00
N THR A 419 2.92 -3.23 4.37
CA THR A 419 4.39 -3.25 4.40
C THR A 419 5.03 -2.73 3.11
N SER A 420 4.23 -2.17 2.21
CA SER A 420 4.69 -1.68 0.91
C SER A 420 5.66 -0.52 1.09
N PRO A 421 6.82 -0.52 0.42
CA PRO A 421 7.72 0.63 0.39
C PRO A 421 7.22 1.73 -0.56
N ILE A 422 6.22 1.45 -1.40
CA ILE A 422 5.76 2.30 -2.50
C ILE A 422 4.41 2.94 -2.19
N ALA A 423 3.54 2.24 -1.42
CA ALA A 423 2.17 2.71 -1.14
C ALA A 423 2.12 4.14 -0.58
N GLY A 424 1.16 4.90 -1.09
CA GLY A 424 0.94 6.33 -0.89
C GLY A 424 -0.55 6.66 -0.71
N ILE A 425 -0.88 7.95 -0.62
CA ILE A 425 -2.25 8.37 -0.26
C ILE A 425 -3.25 8.06 -1.38
N ASP A 426 -2.83 8.23 -2.63
CA ASP A 426 -3.70 8.08 -3.79
C ASP A 426 -4.06 6.62 -4.03
N ASP A 427 -3.15 5.67 -3.75
CA ASP A 427 -3.47 4.23 -3.74
C ASP A 427 -4.58 3.93 -2.74
N MET A 428 -4.47 4.47 -1.52
CA MET A 428 -5.47 4.27 -0.47
C MET A 428 -6.79 4.95 -0.81
N ARG A 429 -6.76 6.15 -1.38
CA ARG A 429 -7.97 6.87 -1.83
C ARG A 429 -8.70 6.05 -2.91
N TRP A 430 -7.96 5.50 -3.86
CA TRP A 430 -8.52 4.69 -4.94
C TRP A 430 -9.05 3.34 -4.43
N TYR A 431 -8.28 2.65 -3.58
CA TYR A 431 -8.69 1.40 -2.93
C TYR A 431 -9.95 1.59 -2.07
N PHE A 432 -10.01 2.63 -1.24
CA PHE A 432 -11.20 2.93 -0.44
C PHE A 432 -12.40 3.35 -1.30
N MET A 433 -12.18 3.96 -2.46
CA MET A 433 -13.26 4.22 -3.41
C MET A 433 -13.87 2.91 -3.91
N GLN A 434 -13.07 1.90 -4.26
CA GLN A 434 -13.58 0.58 -4.67
C GLN A 434 -14.44 -0.09 -3.57
N ILE A 435 -14.05 0.02 -2.31
CA ILE A 435 -14.72 -0.68 -1.20
C ILE A 435 -15.93 0.10 -0.66
N PHE A 436 -15.78 1.41 -0.45
CA PHE A 436 -16.76 2.22 0.28
C PHE A 436 -17.59 3.14 -0.63
N ASN A 437 -17.19 3.33 -1.89
CA ASN A 437 -17.92 4.12 -2.88
C ASN A 437 -17.92 3.44 -4.25
N LEU A 438 -18.37 2.19 -4.25
CA LEU A 438 -18.36 1.32 -5.42
C LEU A 438 -19.07 1.97 -6.62
N ASN A 439 -20.19 2.67 -6.42
CA ASN A 439 -20.92 3.38 -7.48
C ASN A 439 -20.03 4.40 -8.20
N ARG A 440 -19.27 5.23 -7.47
CA ARG A 440 -18.36 6.18 -8.10
C ARG A 440 -17.22 5.48 -8.83
N PHE A 441 -16.69 4.40 -8.27
CA PHE A 441 -15.67 3.62 -8.95
C PHE A 441 -16.19 3.10 -10.30
N ILE A 442 -17.40 2.52 -10.33
CA ILE A 442 -18.05 2.02 -11.55
C ILE A 442 -18.27 3.15 -12.55
N GLU A 443 -18.77 4.31 -12.13
CA GLU A 443 -18.93 5.47 -13.02
C GLU A 443 -17.62 5.84 -13.72
N LEU A 444 -16.51 5.85 -12.98
CA LEU A 444 -15.18 6.20 -13.50
C LEU A 444 -14.63 5.16 -14.49
N ILE A 445 -15.02 3.89 -14.38
CA ILE A 445 -14.58 2.82 -15.30
C ILE A 445 -15.60 2.52 -16.40
N SER A 446 -16.84 3.01 -16.29
CA SER A 446 -17.93 2.79 -17.25
C SER A 446 -17.59 3.11 -18.71
N PRO A 447 -16.70 4.06 -19.04
CA PRO A 447 -16.26 4.25 -20.43
C PRO A 447 -15.62 3.02 -21.10
N LEU A 448 -15.16 2.02 -20.32
CA LEU A 448 -14.62 0.76 -20.84
C LEU A 448 -15.68 -0.33 -21.02
N GLU A 449 -16.88 -0.15 -20.49
CA GLU A 449 -17.92 -1.19 -20.42
C GLU A 449 -18.28 -1.72 -21.81
N GLU A 450 -18.47 -0.84 -22.79
CA GLU A 450 -18.81 -1.24 -24.16
C GLU A 450 -17.73 -2.15 -24.77
N TYR A 451 -16.46 -1.81 -24.60
CA TYR A 451 -15.37 -2.64 -25.12
C TYR A 451 -15.32 -3.99 -24.44
N MET A 452 -15.37 -4.01 -23.10
CA MET A 452 -15.31 -5.25 -22.31
C MET A 452 -16.47 -6.18 -22.65
N ASN A 453 -17.70 -5.66 -22.72
CA ASN A 453 -18.90 -6.44 -23.02
C ASN A 453 -18.95 -6.96 -24.46
N ASN A 454 -18.02 -6.55 -25.33
CA ASN A 454 -17.88 -7.03 -26.69
C ASN A 454 -16.59 -7.84 -26.92
N PHE A 455 -15.74 -7.98 -25.90
CA PHE A 455 -14.45 -8.65 -26.04
C PHE A 455 -14.62 -10.16 -26.23
N ASN A 456 -14.14 -10.68 -27.35
CA ASN A 456 -14.07 -12.12 -27.62
C ASN A 456 -12.79 -12.46 -28.40
N ALA A 457 -11.82 -13.10 -27.74
CA ALA A 457 -10.57 -13.56 -28.34
C ALA A 457 -10.75 -14.77 -29.26
N LEU A 458 -11.81 -15.56 -29.10
CA LEU A 458 -12.10 -16.71 -29.96
C LEU A 458 -12.59 -16.28 -31.36
N GLU A 459 -13.20 -15.10 -31.49
CA GLU A 459 -13.65 -14.55 -32.78
C GLU A 459 -12.50 -13.97 -33.62
N ALA A 460 -11.38 -13.63 -32.99
CA ALA A 460 -10.34 -12.82 -33.61
C ALA A 460 -9.27 -13.62 -34.38
N ALA A 461 -9.32 -14.96 -34.35
CA ALA A 461 -8.31 -15.85 -34.93
C ALA A 461 -6.88 -15.36 -34.59
N ASP A 462 -6.65 -15.12 -33.29
CA ASP A 462 -5.46 -14.45 -32.80
C ASP A 462 -4.18 -15.19 -33.24
N ASN A 463 -3.30 -14.46 -33.93
CA ASN A 463 -2.04 -14.96 -34.49
C ASN A 463 -0.85 -14.11 -34.00
N TYR A 464 -0.25 -14.53 -32.89
CA TYR A 464 0.90 -13.87 -32.28
C TYR A 464 2.17 -14.17 -33.07
N GLN A 465 3.05 -13.18 -33.20
CA GLN A 465 4.36 -13.33 -33.86
C GLN A 465 5.50 -13.58 -32.86
N MET A 466 5.14 -13.81 -31.60
CA MET A 466 6.04 -14.03 -30.47
C MET A 466 5.51 -15.17 -29.60
N PRO A 467 6.37 -15.82 -28.79
CA PRO A 467 5.93 -16.82 -27.81
C PRO A 467 4.84 -16.29 -26.87
N VAL A 468 3.89 -17.17 -26.55
CA VAL A 468 2.76 -16.90 -25.65
C VAL A 468 2.78 -17.86 -24.47
N LEU A 469 2.74 -17.31 -23.26
CA LEU A 469 2.52 -18.08 -22.03
C LEU A 469 1.21 -17.64 -21.38
N LEU A 470 0.31 -18.58 -21.16
CA LEU A 470 -0.91 -18.37 -20.37
C LEU A 470 -0.78 -19.11 -19.04
N ILE A 471 -1.01 -18.40 -17.94
CA ILE A 471 -1.01 -18.97 -16.58
C ILE A 471 -2.41 -18.82 -16.00
N SER A 472 -2.99 -19.91 -15.50
CA SER A 472 -4.32 -19.89 -14.88
C SER A 472 -4.33 -20.72 -13.61
N GLY A 473 -5.05 -20.26 -12.58
CA GLY A 473 -5.44 -21.15 -11.49
C GLY A 473 -6.33 -22.27 -12.02
N SER A 474 -6.15 -23.50 -11.54
CA SER A 474 -7.00 -24.63 -11.97
C SER A 474 -8.46 -24.50 -11.50
N CYS A 475 -8.71 -23.62 -10.52
CA CYS A 475 -10.03 -23.27 -10.01
C CYS A 475 -10.47 -21.84 -10.41
N ASP A 476 -9.82 -21.20 -11.40
CA ASP A 476 -10.25 -19.87 -11.86
C ASP A 476 -11.56 -19.97 -12.66
N TRP A 477 -12.62 -19.44 -12.05
CA TRP A 477 -13.96 -19.32 -12.63
C TRP A 477 -14.33 -17.85 -12.91
N ILE A 478 -13.45 -16.89 -12.57
CA ILE A 478 -13.62 -15.48 -12.93
C ILE A 478 -13.18 -15.26 -14.38
N CYS A 479 -12.01 -15.80 -14.73
CA CYS A 479 -11.58 -16.01 -16.10
C CYS A 479 -11.58 -17.53 -16.33
N PRO A 480 -12.70 -18.12 -16.81
CA PRO A 480 -12.92 -19.55 -16.69
C PRO A 480 -11.80 -20.34 -17.38
N VAL A 481 -11.11 -21.19 -16.62
CA VAL A 481 -9.96 -21.97 -17.12
C VAL A 481 -10.31 -22.83 -18.34
N GLY A 482 -11.57 -23.29 -18.43
CA GLY A 482 -12.05 -24.03 -19.61
C GLY A 482 -12.11 -23.17 -20.88
N LEU A 483 -12.44 -21.88 -20.77
CA LEU A 483 -12.35 -20.95 -21.90
C LEU A 483 -10.89 -20.66 -22.26
N VAL A 484 -9.99 -20.57 -21.29
CA VAL A 484 -8.55 -20.43 -21.54
C VAL A 484 -7.99 -21.63 -22.31
N LYS A 485 -8.36 -22.86 -21.92
CA LYS A 485 -7.99 -24.08 -22.66
C LYS A 485 -8.49 -24.04 -24.11
N ASN A 486 -9.76 -23.66 -24.31
CA ASN A 486 -10.32 -23.50 -25.65
C ASN A 486 -9.57 -22.44 -26.46
N TYR A 487 -9.17 -21.33 -25.84
CA TYR A 487 -8.39 -20.29 -26.53
C TYR A 487 -7.02 -20.79 -26.99
N VAL A 488 -6.33 -21.58 -26.15
CA VAL A 488 -5.04 -22.21 -26.51
C VAL A 488 -5.16 -23.10 -27.74
N GLU A 489 -6.26 -23.84 -27.87
CA GLU A 489 -6.52 -24.70 -29.03
C GLU A 489 -6.79 -23.90 -30.32
N ASN A 490 -7.19 -22.63 -30.22
CA ASN A 490 -7.59 -21.80 -31.36
C ASN A 490 -6.61 -20.67 -31.70
N LEU A 491 -5.64 -20.38 -30.83
CA LEU A 491 -4.64 -19.33 -31.07
C LEU A 491 -3.42 -19.89 -31.80
N THR A 492 -2.77 -19.05 -32.62
CA THR A 492 -1.51 -19.40 -33.28
C THR A 492 -0.38 -18.52 -32.75
N ALA A 493 0.78 -19.11 -32.48
CA ALA A 493 2.01 -18.43 -32.11
C ALA A 493 3.23 -19.33 -32.42
N PRO A 494 4.46 -18.80 -32.43
CA PRO A 494 5.68 -19.62 -32.50
C PRO A 494 5.76 -20.69 -31.40
N GLU A 495 5.28 -20.35 -30.20
CA GLU A 495 5.18 -21.23 -29.04
C GLU A 495 3.96 -20.81 -28.20
N VAL A 496 3.22 -21.79 -27.69
CA VAL A 496 2.03 -21.56 -26.84
C VAL A 496 2.10 -22.49 -25.65
N ASN A 497 2.32 -21.92 -24.46
CA ASN A 497 2.39 -22.66 -23.21
C ASN A 497 1.19 -22.32 -22.33
N LEU A 498 0.56 -23.33 -21.74
CA LEU A 498 -0.50 -23.17 -20.74
C LEU A 498 -0.06 -23.82 -19.44
N GLU A 499 0.10 -23.00 -18.41
CA GLU A 499 0.47 -23.44 -17.06
C GLU A 499 -0.73 -23.35 -16.14
N LEU A 500 -1.13 -24.49 -15.58
CA LEU A 500 -2.24 -24.60 -14.64
C LEU A 500 -1.72 -24.74 -13.21
N ILE A 501 -2.08 -23.78 -12.37
CA ILE A 501 -1.64 -23.71 -10.98
C ILE A 501 -2.67 -24.42 -10.12
N GLU A 502 -2.31 -25.61 -9.66
CA GLU A 502 -3.27 -26.50 -9.00
C GLU A 502 -3.80 -25.90 -7.69
N GLY A 503 -5.12 -25.85 -7.57
CA GLY A 503 -5.79 -25.35 -6.36
C GLY A 503 -5.85 -23.84 -6.21
N CYS A 504 -5.24 -23.08 -7.13
CA CYS A 504 -5.31 -21.62 -7.20
C CYS A 504 -6.56 -21.14 -7.95
N GLY A 505 -7.02 -19.95 -7.60
CA GLY A 505 -8.08 -19.24 -8.33
C GLY A 505 -7.50 -18.13 -9.21
N HIS A 506 -8.16 -16.97 -9.18
CA HIS A 506 -7.93 -15.88 -10.13
C HIS A 506 -6.65 -15.05 -9.96
N THR A 507 -5.94 -15.20 -8.83
CA THR A 507 -4.75 -14.37 -8.51
C THR A 507 -3.54 -15.22 -8.11
N PRO A 508 -3.14 -16.20 -8.94
CA PRO A 508 -2.07 -17.12 -8.58
C PRO A 508 -0.72 -16.40 -8.32
N GLN A 509 -0.47 -15.27 -8.97
CA GLN A 509 0.72 -14.43 -8.76
C GLN A 509 0.82 -13.82 -7.36
N ILE A 510 -0.30 -13.65 -6.66
CA ILE A 510 -0.33 -13.19 -5.26
C ILE A 510 -0.33 -14.37 -4.29
N GLN A 511 -0.98 -15.47 -4.67
CA GLN A 511 -1.13 -16.67 -3.84
C GLN A 511 0.19 -17.47 -3.74
N LEU A 512 0.87 -17.66 -4.88
CA LEU A 512 2.09 -18.46 -5.04
C LEU A 512 3.16 -17.69 -5.85
N PRO A 513 3.64 -16.54 -5.36
CA PRO A 513 4.52 -15.65 -6.12
C PRO A 513 5.85 -16.29 -6.54
N GLU A 514 6.42 -17.18 -5.72
CA GLU A 514 7.66 -17.89 -6.04
C GLU A 514 7.50 -18.86 -7.21
N GLU A 515 6.40 -19.60 -7.25
CA GLU A 515 6.09 -20.56 -8.32
C GLU A 515 5.84 -19.83 -9.64
N ILE A 516 5.01 -18.78 -9.61
CA ILE A 516 4.74 -17.96 -10.80
C ILE A 516 6.01 -17.29 -11.34
N SER A 517 6.85 -16.78 -10.46
CA SER A 517 8.12 -16.17 -10.87
C SER A 517 9.06 -17.19 -11.53
N GLN A 518 9.04 -18.45 -11.06
CA GLN A 518 9.86 -19.50 -11.65
C GLN A 518 9.35 -19.90 -13.03
N ILE A 519 8.03 -20.09 -13.19
CA ILE A 519 7.39 -20.38 -14.47
C ILE A 519 7.73 -19.31 -15.52
N ILE A 520 7.59 -18.03 -15.17
CA ILE A 520 7.92 -16.92 -16.07
C ILE A 520 9.39 -16.96 -16.48
N LYS A 521 10.31 -17.23 -15.54
CA LYS A 521 11.75 -17.31 -15.84
C LYS A 521 12.09 -18.47 -16.76
N ASP A 522 11.46 -19.62 -16.56
CA ASP A 522 11.74 -20.81 -17.36
C ASP A 522 11.24 -20.63 -18.79
N PHE A 523 10.04 -20.06 -18.95
CA PHE A 523 9.50 -19.70 -20.26
C PHE A 523 10.38 -18.68 -21.02
N LEU A 524 10.87 -17.64 -20.34
CA LEU A 524 11.66 -16.59 -20.99
C LEU A 524 13.15 -16.94 -21.18
N LYS A 525 13.61 -18.10 -20.68
CA LYS A 525 14.98 -18.62 -20.87
C LYS A 525 15.06 -19.71 -21.95
N GLY A 526 13.95 -20.41 -22.20
CA GLY A 526 13.79 -21.31 -23.35
C GLY A 526 13.75 -20.53 -24.66
#